data_AF-A0A822H963-F1
#
_entry.id   AF-A0A822H963-F1
#
_cell.length_a   1.000
_cell.length_b   1.000
_cell.length_c   1.000
_cell.angle_alpha   90.00
_cell.angle_beta   90.00
_cell.angle_gamma   90.00
#
_symmetry.space_group_name_H-M   'P 1'
#
loop_
_entity.id
_entity.type
_entity.pdbx_description
1 polymer ?
#
loop_
_entity_poly.entity_id
_entity_poly.type
_entity_poly.pdbx_seq_one_letter_code
_entity_poly.pdbx_strand_id
1 'polypeptide(L)'
;MAVLSSNLVLVNHKGEISSSLEDLIGMSLYAKIQIQSSPFKPQLLFVLRDQTQRDMKIFQQQLNRLKDNIQTNGQFLQMSIDDELEMKHIVLMPGAFTEDTNRDYGIVQKWRTETFSIEINKLRMNVFQNLEEQMNETVNMTFPPRNSSNFMNLRKNFGVYLYSKLTTNWKSIDDLGEGLLRCQSLYELSVQNELKSIAASIIVERQNQLQRIGSDLI
;
A
#
# COMPACT_ATOMS: atom_id res chain seq x y z
N MET A 1 -5.67 0.15 -6.48
CA MET A 1 -5.08 0.32 -7.83
C MET A 1 -3.57 0.56 -7.77
N ALA A 2 -3.06 1.64 -7.18
CA ALA A 2 -1.62 1.94 -7.18
C ALA A 2 -0.73 0.79 -6.67
N VAL A 3 -1.08 0.18 -5.53
CA VAL A 3 -0.35 -0.97 -4.95
C VAL A 3 -0.37 -2.22 -5.85
N LEU A 4 -1.38 -2.36 -6.72
CA LEU A 4 -1.50 -3.51 -7.64
C LEU A 4 -0.65 -3.33 -8.89
N SER A 5 -0.51 -2.10 -9.37
CA SER A 5 -0.04 -1.80 -10.72
C SER A 5 1.34 -1.16 -10.78
N SER A 6 1.92 -0.80 -9.63
CA SER A 6 3.17 -0.04 -9.55
C SER A 6 4.29 -0.86 -8.91
N ASN A 7 5.51 -0.74 -9.43
CA ASN A 7 6.71 -1.32 -8.80
C ASN A 7 7.21 -0.47 -7.61
N LEU A 8 6.94 0.84 -7.66
CA LEU A 8 7.24 1.81 -6.61
C LEU A 8 5.99 2.65 -6.34
N VAL A 9 5.62 2.77 -5.08
CA VAL A 9 4.50 3.60 -4.62
C VAL A 9 5.03 4.66 -3.66
N LEU A 10 4.85 5.92 -4.04
CA LEU A 10 5.18 7.06 -3.18
C LEU A 10 4.01 7.32 -2.23
N VAL A 11 4.21 7.03 -0.95
CA VAL A 11 3.22 7.29 0.10
C VAL A 11 3.44 8.70 0.62
N ASN A 12 2.73 9.66 0.05
CA ASN A 12 2.82 11.07 0.42
C ASN A 12 1.92 11.39 1.63
N HIS A 13 2.52 11.54 2.80
CA HIS A 13 1.79 11.77 4.06
C HIS A 13 2.26 13.05 4.74
N LYS A 14 1.37 13.77 5.43
CA LYS A 14 1.74 14.98 6.19
C LYS A 14 1.97 14.59 7.64
N GLY A 15 3.06 15.05 8.25
CA GLY A 15 3.38 14.72 9.64
C GLY A 15 3.84 13.28 9.80
N GLU A 16 3.48 12.68 10.94
CA GLU A 16 3.92 11.35 11.34
C GLU A 16 3.03 10.22 10.77
N ILE A 17 3.49 8.98 10.86
CA ILE A 17 2.71 7.81 10.42
C ILE A 17 1.48 7.67 11.35
N SER A 18 0.29 7.73 10.76
CA SER A 18 -0.99 7.69 11.49
C SER A 18 -1.72 6.35 11.35
N SER A 19 -2.67 6.08 12.24
CA SER A 19 -3.55 4.90 12.17
C SER A 19 -4.36 4.86 10.87
N SER A 20 -4.83 6.01 10.38
CA SER A 20 -5.52 6.09 9.09
C SER A 20 -4.65 5.62 7.93
N LEU A 21 -3.33 5.87 7.99
CA LEU A 21 -2.40 5.37 6.98
C LEU A 21 -2.21 3.84 7.11
N GLU A 22 -2.18 3.33 8.34
CA GLU A 22 -2.18 1.89 8.63
C GLU A 22 -3.37 1.18 8.00
N ASP A 23 -4.57 1.69 8.27
CA ASP A 23 -5.82 1.17 7.75
C ASP A 23 -5.83 1.15 6.22
N LEU A 24 -5.43 2.25 5.59
CA LEU A 24 -5.36 2.37 4.13
C LEU A 24 -4.39 1.36 3.51
N ILE A 25 -3.20 1.20 4.10
CA ILE A 25 -2.18 0.27 3.59
C ILE A 25 -2.62 -1.17 3.83
N GLY A 26 -3.18 -1.48 5.00
CA GLY A 26 -3.70 -2.79 5.35
C GLY A 26 -4.83 -3.22 4.41
N MET A 27 -5.82 -2.36 4.18
CA MET A 27 -6.91 -2.65 3.25
C MET A 27 -6.41 -2.74 1.79
N SER A 28 -5.39 -1.97 1.41
CA SER A 28 -4.75 -2.08 0.10
C SER A 28 -4.02 -3.41 -0.09
N LEU A 29 -3.38 -3.93 0.97
CA LEU A 29 -2.75 -5.26 0.99
C LEU A 29 -3.82 -6.35 0.85
N TYR A 30 -4.91 -6.26 1.63
CA TYR A 30 -6.01 -7.20 1.52
C TYR A 30 -6.58 -7.26 0.10
N ALA A 31 -6.85 -6.10 -0.50
CA ALA A 31 -7.30 -6.02 -1.89
C ALA A 31 -6.29 -6.67 -2.85
N LYS A 32 -4.98 -6.47 -2.66
CA LYS A 32 -3.92 -7.12 -3.45
C LYS A 32 -4.00 -8.64 -3.39
N ILE A 33 -4.14 -9.19 -2.19
CA ILE A 33 -4.23 -10.63 -1.97
C ILE A 33 -5.48 -11.21 -2.64
N GLN A 34 -6.64 -10.56 -2.48
CA GLN A 34 -7.91 -11.03 -3.04
C GLN A 34 -7.92 -11.05 -4.58
N ILE A 35 -7.28 -10.06 -5.20
CA ILE A 35 -7.21 -9.98 -6.66
C ILE A 35 -6.25 -11.03 -7.22
N GLN A 36 -5.41 -11.65 -6.38
CA GLN A 36 -4.41 -12.69 -6.74
C GLN A 36 -3.52 -12.29 -7.94
N SER A 37 -3.47 -11.00 -8.25
CA SER A 37 -2.77 -10.53 -9.43
C SER A 37 -1.39 -10.07 -9.01
N SER A 38 -0.39 -10.81 -9.50
CA SER A 38 0.97 -10.36 -9.83
C SER A 38 2.10 -10.86 -8.94
N PRO A 39 3.23 -11.28 -9.53
CA PRO A 39 4.48 -11.54 -8.79
C PRO A 39 5.19 -10.26 -8.33
N PHE A 40 4.57 -9.08 -8.49
CA PHE A 40 5.25 -7.83 -8.17
C PHE A 40 5.03 -7.51 -6.70
N LYS A 41 6.15 -7.37 -5.99
CA LYS A 41 6.23 -6.87 -4.63
C LYS A 41 6.51 -5.36 -4.70
N PRO A 42 5.49 -4.50 -4.64
CA PRO A 42 5.70 -3.06 -4.73
C PRO A 42 6.54 -2.57 -3.55
N GLN A 43 7.47 -1.67 -3.85
CA GLN A 43 8.24 -0.94 -2.86
C GLN A 43 7.44 0.30 -2.44
N LEU A 44 7.22 0.47 -1.14
CA LEU A 44 6.59 1.64 -0.56
C LEU A 44 7.68 2.61 -0.06
N LEU A 45 7.69 3.81 -0.64
CA LEU A 45 8.55 4.92 -0.21
C LEU A 45 7.69 5.96 0.51
N PHE A 46 7.84 6.05 1.83
CA PHE A 46 7.10 6.98 2.68
C PHE A 46 7.73 8.36 2.61
N VAL A 47 7.01 9.33 2.06
CA VAL A 47 7.41 10.73 1.99
C VAL A 47 6.61 11.49 3.02
N LEU A 48 7.24 11.77 4.17
CA LEU A 48 6.62 12.45 5.30
C LEU A 48 6.87 13.96 5.18
N ARG A 49 5.83 14.75 4.96
CA ARG A 49 5.89 16.20 4.70
C ARG A 49 5.81 17.04 5.96
N ASP A 50 6.29 18.26 5.86
CA ASP A 50 6.24 19.30 6.89
C ASP A 50 6.90 18.88 8.21
N GLN A 51 8.02 18.14 8.12
CA GLN A 51 8.72 17.63 9.29
C GLN A 51 9.54 18.71 9.98
N THR A 52 9.28 18.87 11.28
CA THR A 52 10.11 19.66 12.19
C THR A 52 11.18 18.80 12.86
N GLN A 53 10.84 17.54 13.18
CA GLN A 53 11.75 16.55 13.73
C GLN A 53 12.59 15.91 12.62
N ARG A 54 13.91 15.77 12.84
CA ARG A 54 14.84 15.17 11.86
C ARG A 54 15.45 13.84 12.30
N ASP A 55 15.11 13.37 13.50
CA ASP A 55 15.59 12.07 13.95
C ASP A 55 14.88 10.93 13.22
N MET A 56 15.58 10.34 12.25
CA MET A 56 15.09 9.23 11.43
C MET A 56 14.76 7.98 12.27
N LYS A 57 15.38 7.79 13.44
CA LYS A 57 15.14 6.61 14.28
C LYS A 57 13.70 6.53 14.77
N ILE A 58 13.10 7.69 15.09
CA ILE A 58 11.71 7.76 15.55
C ILE A 58 10.76 7.27 14.45
N PHE A 59 10.94 7.76 13.22
CA PHE A 59 10.10 7.38 12.09
C PHE A 59 10.31 5.93 11.66
N GLN A 60 11.54 5.41 11.77
CA GLN A 60 11.80 3.98 11.56
C GLN A 60 11.08 3.12 12.59
N GLN A 61 11.06 3.52 13.87
CA GLN A 61 10.28 2.82 14.89
C GLN A 61 8.78 2.88 14.59
N GLN A 62 8.26 4.03 14.14
CA GLN A 62 6.86 4.15 13.71
C GLN A 62 6.54 3.24 12.53
N LEU A 63 7.42 3.14 11.54
CA LEU A 63 7.25 2.25 10.39
C LEU A 63 7.30 0.77 10.79
N ASN A 64 8.17 0.40 11.73
CA ASN A 64 8.20 -0.96 12.27
C ASN A 64 6.90 -1.28 13.01
N ARG A 65 6.40 -0.36 13.87
CA ARG A 65 5.10 -0.53 14.54
C ARG A 65 3.95 -0.67 13.55
N LEU A 66 3.93 0.16 12.51
CA LEU A 66 2.95 0.08 11.42
C LEU A 66 2.94 -1.33 10.81
N LYS A 67 4.12 -1.84 10.47
CA LYS A 67 4.28 -3.17 9.89
C LYS A 67 3.83 -4.27 10.86
N ASP A 68 4.23 -4.20 12.13
CA ASP A 68 3.85 -5.16 13.16
C ASP A 68 2.32 -5.17 13.39
N ASN A 69 1.69 -3.99 13.37
CA ASN A 69 0.25 -3.87 13.51
C ASN A 69 -0.50 -4.46 12.32
N ILE A 70 -0.09 -4.14 11.09
CA ILE A 70 -0.69 -4.74 9.88
C ILE A 70 -0.50 -6.26 9.92
N GLN A 71 0.64 -6.77 10.41
CA GLN A 71 0.91 -8.21 10.44
C GLN A 71 0.01 -8.89 11.47
N THR A 72 -0.16 -8.26 12.63
CA THR A 72 -1.05 -8.72 13.71
C THR A 72 -2.50 -8.70 13.26
N ASN A 73 -2.97 -7.57 12.73
CA ASN A 73 -4.35 -7.38 12.30
C ASN A 73 -4.68 -8.25 11.06
N GLY A 74 -3.69 -8.54 10.24
CA GLY A 74 -3.78 -9.35 9.03
C GLY A 74 -3.48 -10.84 9.23
N GLN A 75 -3.38 -11.37 10.45
CA GLN A 75 -3.05 -12.78 10.68
C GLN A 75 -3.96 -13.76 9.93
N PHE A 76 -5.24 -13.44 9.79
CA PHE A 76 -6.21 -14.25 9.05
C PHE A 76 -5.91 -14.38 7.55
N LEU A 77 -5.06 -13.50 7.00
CA LEU A 77 -4.59 -13.55 5.62
C LEU A 77 -3.56 -14.67 5.40
N GLN A 78 -2.96 -15.20 6.46
CA GLN A 78 -1.95 -16.28 6.43
C GLN A 78 -0.74 -15.97 5.52
N MET A 79 -0.36 -14.70 5.43
CA MET A 79 0.75 -14.23 4.61
C MET A 79 1.62 -13.26 5.39
N SER A 80 2.90 -13.21 5.04
CA SER A 80 3.82 -12.19 5.54
C SER A 80 3.67 -10.91 4.71
N ILE A 81 3.58 -9.75 5.36
CA ILE A 81 3.65 -8.46 4.66
C ILE A 81 4.93 -8.35 3.86
N ASP A 82 6.04 -8.88 4.38
CA ASP A 82 7.33 -8.83 3.70
C ASP A 82 7.37 -9.67 2.42
N ASP A 83 6.43 -10.58 2.20
CA ASP A 83 6.37 -11.32 0.94
C ASP A 83 5.65 -10.50 -0.13
N GLU A 84 4.69 -9.67 0.30
CA GLU A 84 3.77 -8.97 -0.58
C GLU A 84 4.12 -7.50 -0.82
N LEU A 85 4.77 -6.82 0.12
CA LEU A 85 5.11 -5.39 0.11
C LEU A 85 6.53 -5.15 0.65
N GLU A 86 7.26 -4.17 0.12
CA GLU A 86 8.52 -3.72 0.72
C GLU A 86 8.37 -2.35 1.38
N MET A 87 8.39 -2.31 2.72
CA MET A 87 8.21 -1.10 3.52
C MET A 87 9.48 -0.72 4.29
N LYS A 88 10.49 -0.19 3.60
CA LYS A 88 11.79 0.13 4.25
C LYS A 88 12.24 1.58 4.12
N HIS A 89 11.64 2.35 3.22
CA HIS A 89 12.19 3.64 2.83
C HIS A 89 11.31 4.78 3.35
N ILE A 90 11.93 5.67 4.12
CA ILE A 90 11.31 6.90 4.64
C ILE A 90 12.16 8.09 4.19
N VAL A 91 11.49 9.13 3.70
CA VAL A 91 12.09 10.42 3.38
C VAL A 91 11.33 11.51 4.15
N LEU A 92 12.07 12.26 4.95
CA LEU A 92 11.54 13.36 5.75
C LEU A 92 11.68 14.66 4.94
N MET A 93 10.56 15.22 4.53
CA MET A 93 10.50 16.46 3.75
C MET A 93 10.26 17.65 4.69
N PRO A 94 11.08 18.72 4.59
CA PRO A 94 10.85 19.95 5.34
C PRO A 94 9.58 20.65 4.84
N GLY A 95 9.08 21.60 5.62
CA GLY A 95 7.97 22.46 5.19
C GLY A 95 8.34 23.25 3.94
N ALA A 96 7.44 23.25 2.94
CA ALA A 96 7.67 23.93 1.65
C ALA A 96 7.61 25.46 1.74
N PHE A 97 6.93 25.97 2.77
CA PHE A 97 6.70 27.39 2.98
C PHE A 97 6.99 27.78 4.43
N THR A 98 7.56 28.96 4.61
CA THR A 98 7.65 29.65 5.89
C THR A 98 6.79 30.90 5.83
N GLU A 99 6.04 31.14 6.90
CA GLU A 99 5.19 32.32 7.06
C GLU A 99 5.92 33.32 7.93
N ASP A 100 6.01 34.57 7.47
CA ASP A 100 6.55 35.69 8.24
C ASP A 100 5.54 36.84 8.21
N THR A 101 5.40 37.54 9.32
CA THR A 101 4.46 38.65 9.42
C THR A 101 5.22 39.95 9.18
N ASN A 102 4.87 40.64 8.09
CA ASN A 102 5.48 41.92 7.80
C ASN A 102 5.07 42.94 8.88
N ARG A 103 6.04 43.43 9.64
CA ARG A 103 5.81 44.32 10.79
C ARG A 103 5.24 45.68 10.40
N ASP A 104 5.48 46.12 9.16
CA ASP A 104 5.07 47.45 8.69
C ASP A 104 3.63 47.47 8.17
N TYR A 105 3.16 46.35 7.61
CA TYR A 105 1.84 46.25 6.98
C TYR A 105 0.87 45.32 7.71
N GLY A 106 1.34 44.55 8.71
CA GLY A 106 0.54 43.55 9.41
C GLY A 106 0.07 42.38 8.53
N ILE A 107 0.68 42.20 7.35
CA ILE A 107 0.30 41.17 6.39
C ILE A 107 1.20 39.93 6.58
N VAL A 108 0.59 38.75 6.64
CA VAL A 108 1.31 37.47 6.63
C VAL A 108 1.80 37.19 5.21
N GLN A 109 3.12 37.16 5.02
CA GLN A 109 3.77 36.83 3.76
C GLN A 109 4.30 35.41 3.83
N LYS A 110 4.07 34.63 2.75
CA LYS A 110 4.56 33.26 2.62
C LYS A 110 5.73 33.22 1.66
N TRP A 111 6.85 32.68 2.12
CA TRP A 111 8.07 32.52 1.32
C TRP A 111 8.39 31.04 1.16
N ARG A 112 8.95 30.66 0.01
CA ARG A 112 9.41 29.29 -0.22
C ARG A 112 10.69 29.05 0.58
N THR A 113 10.79 27.87 1.18
CA THR A 113 12.02 27.48 1.86
C THR A 113 13.04 26.94 0.85
N GLU A 114 14.29 27.43 0.94
CA GLU A 114 15.38 26.95 0.10
C GLU A 114 15.70 25.47 0.41
N THR A 115 15.62 25.08 1.69
CA THR A 115 15.83 23.72 2.15
C THR A 115 14.87 22.71 1.49
N PHE A 116 13.60 23.07 1.29
CA PHE A 116 12.66 22.23 0.57
C PHE A 116 13.08 21.99 -0.88
N SER A 117 13.58 23.01 -1.56
CA SER A 117 14.02 22.92 -2.97
C SER A 117 15.21 21.98 -3.14
N ILE A 118 16.11 21.93 -2.15
CA ILE A 118 17.24 21.01 -2.15
C ILE A 118 16.77 19.57 -1.89
N GLU A 119 15.97 19.36 -0.84
CA GLU A 119 15.51 18.02 -0.45
C GLU A 119 14.57 17.38 -1.49
N ILE A 120 13.72 18.17 -2.15
CA ILE A 120 12.83 17.65 -3.21
C ILE A 120 13.64 17.16 -4.42
N ASN A 121 14.76 17.82 -4.75
CA ASN A 121 15.61 17.40 -5.85
C ASN A 121 16.37 16.11 -5.51
N LYS A 122 16.84 15.97 -4.25
CA LYS A 122 17.39 14.70 -3.75
C LYS A 122 16.38 13.57 -3.81
N LEU A 123 15.14 13.81 -3.36
CA LEU A 123 14.06 12.82 -3.45
C LEU A 123 13.83 12.39 -4.90
N ARG A 124 13.73 13.34 -5.84
CA ARG A 124 13.56 13.03 -7.27
C ARG A 124 14.69 12.16 -7.79
N MET A 125 15.93 12.51 -7.49
CA MET A 125 17.10 11.74 -7.91
C MET A 125 17.04 10.30 -7.37
N ASN A 126 16.76 10.14 -6.07
CA ASN A 126 16.64 8.82 -5.44
C ASN A 126 15.50 7.98 -6.05
N VAL A 127 14.37 8.60 -6.37
CA VAL A 127 13.24 7.90 -7.02
C VAL A 127 13.64 7.40 -8.40
N PHE A 128 14.29 8.23 -9.22
CA PHE A 128 14.73 7.80 -10.55
C PHE A 128 15.81 6.72 -10.48
N GLN A 129 16.74 6.82 -9.54
CA GLN A 129 17.76 5.79 -9.33
C GLN A 129 17.13 4.45 -8.93
N ASN A 130 16.21 4.43 -7.96
CA ASN A 130 15.51 3.22 -7.55
C ASN A 130 14.74 2.58 -8.72
N LEU A 131 14.08 3.40 -9.56
CA LEU A 131 13.37 2.89 -10.73
C LEU A 131 14.31 2.27 -11.77
N GLU A 132 15.50 2.85 -11.95
CA GLU A 132 16.53 2.32 -12.85
C GLU A 132 17.11 0.99 -12.33
N GLU A 133 17.39 0.90 -11.03
CA GLU A 133 17.84 -0.33 -10.37
C GLU A 133 16.80 -1.45 -10.54
N GLN A 134 15.53 -1.18 -10.25
CA GLN A 134 14.43 -2.14 -10.44
C GLN A 134 14.27 -2.60 -11.90
N MET A 135 14.44 -1.68 -12.86
CA MET A 135 14.41 -2.03 -14.29
C MET A 135 15.55 -2.99 -14.66
N ASN A 136 16.75 -2.75 -14.15
CA ASN A 136 17.92 -3.57 -14.42
C ASN A 136 17.81 -4.96 -13.77
N GLU A 137 17.28 -5.06 -12.55
CA GLU A 137 17.02 -6.35 -11.89
C GLU A 137 15.98 -7.19 -12.63
N THR A 138 14.90 -6.56 -13.09
CA THR A 138 13.82 -7.25 -13.83
C THR A 138 14.33 -7.84 -15.15
N VAL A 139 15.23 -7.12 -15.84
CA VAL A 139 15.86 -7.57 -17.10
C VAL A 139 16.79 -8.77 -16.86
N ASN A 140 17.53 -8.77 -15.74
CA ASN A 140 18.47 -9.84 -15.42
C ASN A 140 17.79 -11.15 -14.97
N MET A 141 16.59 -11.08 -14.38
CA MET A 141 15.87 -12.29 -13.94
C MET A 141 15.06 -12.99 -15.04
N THR A 142 14.73 -12.32 -16.15
CA THR A 142 13.89 -12.93 -17.20
C THR A 142 14.66 -13.45 -18.41
N PHE A 143 15.80 -12.88 -18.82
CA PHE A 143 16.61 -13.41 -19.95
C PHE A 143 18.10 -13.02 -19.84
N PRO A 144 19.06 -13.95 -20.03
CA PRO A 144 20.49 -13.62 -20.06
C PRO A 144 20.83 -12.75 -21.28
N PRO A 145 21.91 -11.94 -21.21
CA PRO A 145 22.14 -10.86 -22.17
C PRO A 145 22.62 -11.41 -23.52
N ARG A 146 21.69 -11.54 -24.46
CA ARG A 146 22.01 -11.57 -25.89
C ARG A 146 21.13 -10.56 -26.62
N ASN A 147 21.77 -9.46 -27.00
CA ASN A 147 21.33 -8.44 -27.95
C ASN A 147 20.44 -7.31 -27.40
N SER A 148 20.91 -6.07 -27.66
CA SER A 148 20.34 -4.77 -27.27
C SER A 148 18.95 -4.45 -27.87
N SER A 149 18.42 -5.29 -28.76
CA SER A 149 17.09 -5.15 -29.37
C SER A 149 15.93 -5.60 -28.47
N ASN A 150 16.19 -6.38 -27.41
CA ASN A 150 15.14 -6.89 -26.51
C ASN A 150 14.63 -5.85 -25.51
N PHE A 151 15.42 -4.83 -25.18
CA PHE A 151 15.06 -3.79 -24.21
C PHE A 151 13.87 -2.94 -24.68
N MET A 152 13.81 -2.62 -25.98
CA MET A 152 12.67 -1.89 -26.56
C MET A 152 11.39 -2.73 -26.61
N ASN A 153 11.49 -4.05 -26.81
CA ASN A 153 10.34 -4.95 -26.82
C ASN A 153 9.75 -5.16 -25.42
N LEU A 154 10.59 -5.19 -24.37
CA LEU A 154 10.12 -5.20 -22.98
C LEU A 154 9.29 -3.94 -22.65
N ARG A 155 9.77 -2.76 -23.05
CA ARG A 155 9.09 -1.48 -22.80
C ARG A 155 7.75 -1.38 -23.54
N LYS A 156 7.67 -1.91 -24.77
CA LYS A 156 6.41 -2.04 -25.54
C LYS A 156 5.44 -3.03 -24.90
N ASN A 157 5.95 -4.13 -24.36
CA ASN A 157 5.12 -5.16 -23.70
C ASN A 157 4.65 -4.73 -22.30
N PHE A 158 5.35 -3.83 -21.62
CA PHE A 158 4.93 -3.29 -20.31
C PHE A 158 3.60 -2.54 -20.38
N GLY A 159 3.39 -1.72 -21.42
CA GLY A 159 2.12 -1.01 -21.61
C GLY A 159 0.96 -1.97 -21.85
N VAL A 160 1.19 -3.00 -22.67
CA VAL A 160 0.20 -4.04 -22.97
C VAL A 160 -0.09 -4.92 -21.74
N TYR A 161 0.95 -5.29 -20.98
CA TYR A 161 0.83 -6.07 -19.76
C TYR A 161 0.07 -5.29 -18.67
N LEU A 162 0.44 -4.03 -18.44
CA LEU A 162 -0.26 -3.16 -17.49
C LEU A 162 -1.72 -2.96 -17.89
N TYR A 163 -1.97 -2.66 -19.17
CA TYR A 163 -3.33 -2.49 -19.70
C TYR A 163 -4.15 -3.77 -19.52
N SER A 164 -3.63 -4.92 -19.98
CA SER A 164 -4.27 -6.22 -19.82
C SER A 164 -4.61 -6.47 -18.35
N LYS A 165 -3.63 -6.32 -17.45
CA LYS A 165 -3.79 -6.53 -16.00
C LYS A 165 -4.84 -5.61 -15.38
N LEU A 166 -4.89 -4.34 -15.76
CA LEU A 166 -5.90 -3.42 -15.27
C LEU A 166 -7.29 -3.82 -15.78
N THR A 167 -7.41 -4.15 -17.07
CA THR A 167 -8.70 -4.56 -17.66
C THR A 167 -9.21 -5.89 -17.13
N THR A 168 -8.35 -6.88 -16.93
CA THR A 168 -8.76 -8.22 -16.43
C THR A 168 -9.18 -8.17 -14.97
N ASN A 169 -8.54 -7.31 -14.16
CA ASN A 169 -8.84 -7.19 -12.74
C ASN A 169 -9.85 -6.09 -12.43
N TRP A 170 -10.24 -5.27 -13.41
CA TRP A 170 -11.15 -4.14 -13.20
C TRP A 170 -12.45 -4.57 -12.51
N LYS A 171 -13.07 -5.64 -13.02
CA LYS A 171 -14.31 -6.15 -12.44
C LYS A 171 -14.12 -6.66 -11.01
N SER A 172 -13.06 -7.42 -10.76
CA SER A 172 -12.74 -7.88 -9.40
C SER A 172 -12.49 -6.70 -8.46
N ILE A 173 -11.82 -5.64 -8.93
CA ILE A 173 -11.59 -4.41 -8.17
C ILE A 173 -12.90 -3.69 -7.87
N ASP A 174 -13.80 -3.61 -8.83
CA ASP A 174 -15.12 -2.98 -8.68
C ASP A 174 -15.99 -3.75 -7.68
N ASP A 175 -16.06 -5.08 -7.84
CA ASP A 175 -16.79 -5.99 -6.93
C ASP A 175 -16.21 -5.96 -5.50
N LEU A 176 -14.87 -5.91 -5.37
CA LEU A 176 -14.20 -5.74 -4.08
C LEU A 176 -14.41 -4.34 -3.50
N GLY A 177 -14.47 -3.30 -4.34
CA GLY A 177 -14.58 -1.91 -3.94
C GLY A 177 -15.78 -1.67 -3.01
N GLU A 178 -16.93 -2.22 -3.35
CA GLU A 178 -18.14 -2.08 -2.52
C GLU A 178 -17.99 -2.76 -1.13
N GLY A 179 -17.25 -3.87 -1.07
CA GLY A 179 -16.94 -4.56 0.19
C GLY A 179 -15.86 -3.86 1.02
N LEU A 180 -14.83 -3.32 0.36
CA LEU A 180 -13.73 -2.56 0.96
C LEU A 180 -14.22 -1.23 1.56
N LEU A 181 -15.26 -0.62 1.00
CA LEU A 181 -15.86 0.61 1.55
C LEU A 181 -16.63 0.35 2.86
N ARG A 182 -17.01 -0.89 3.15
CA ARG A 182 -17.77 -1.24 4.36
C ARG A 182 -16.89 -1.50 5.58
N CYS A 183 -15.60 -1.83 5.37
CA CYS A 183 -14.63 -2.06 6.44
C CYS A 183 -13.48 -1.08 6.29
N GLN A 184 -13.25 -0.25 7.29
CA GLN A 184 -12.19 0.77 7.24
C GLN A 184 -10.83 0.18 7.60
N SER A 185 -10.79 -0.89 8.39
CA SER A 185 -9.55 -1.52 8.86
C SER A 185 -9.53 -3.04 8.64
N LEU A 186 -8.32 -3.61 8.64
CA LEU A 186 -8.11 -5.06 8.63
C LEU A 186 -8.72 -5.73 9.87
N TYR A 187 -8.70 -5.02 11.00
CA TYR A 187 -9.30 -5.50 12.24
C TYR A 187 -10.83 -5.61 12.13
N GLU A 188 -11.50 -4.60 11.58
CA GLU A 188 -12.94 -4.68 11.33
C GLU A 188 -13.30 -5.83 10.39
N LEU A 189 -12.47 -6.04 9.36
CA LEU A 189 -12.66 -7.12 8.41
C LEU A 189 -12.46 -8.50 9.05
N SER A 190 -11.48 -8.64 9.95
CA SER A 190 -11.25 -9.90 10.67
C SER A 190 -12.44 -10.25 11.58
N VAL A 191 -12.95 -9.26 12.34
CA VAL A 191 -14.13 -9.42 13.21
C VAL A 191 -15.36 -9.78 12.39
N GLN A 192 -15.60 -9.12 11.26
CA GLN A 192 -16.75 -9.47 10.40
C GLN A 192 -16.65 -10.90 9.85
N ASN A 193 -15.45 -11.35 9.48
CA ASN A 193 -15.25 -12.71 8.99
C ASN A 193 -15.48 -13.75 10.10
N GLU A 194 -15.03 -13.45 11.32
CA GLU A 194 -15.28 -14.28 12.50
C GLU A 194 -16.80 -14.38 12.80
N LEU A 195 -17.50 -13.25 12.81
CA LEU A 195 -18.95 -13.22 13.01
C LEU A 195 -19.71 -14.00 11.94
N LYS A 196 -19.30 -13.90 10.67
CA LYS A 196 -19.89 -14.69 9.57
C LYS A 196 -19.67 -16.19 9.77
N SER A 197 -18.47 -16.58 10.21
CA SER A 197 -18.14 -17.99 10.51
C SER A 197 -19.01 -18.54 11.64
N ILE A 198 -19.16 -17.79 12.72
CA ILE A 198 -20.01 -18.17 13.86
C ILE A 198 -21.50 -18.24 13.44
N ALA A 199 -21.97 -17.28 12.66
CA ALA A 199 -23.35 -17.31 12.16
C ALA A 199 -23.61 -18.54 11.28
N ALA A 200 -22.66 -18.89 10.39
CA ALA A 200 -22.76 -20.06 9.54
C ALA A 200 -22.78 -21.36 10.36
N SER A 201 -21.94 -21.48 11.39
CA SER A 201 -21.92 -22.68 12.24
C SER A 201 -23.23 -22.87 13.01
N ILE A 202 -23.80 -21.79 13.54
CA ILE A 202 -25.11 -21.81 14.22
C ILE A 202 -26.24 -22.23 13.27
N ILE A 203 -26.23 -21.73 12.03
CA ILE A 203 -27.24 -22.08 11.02
C ILE A 203 -27.14 -23.57 10.67
N VAL A 204 -25.93 -24.07 10.45
CA VAL A 204 -25.69 -25.49 10.15
C VAL A 204 -26.12 -26.37 11.33
N GLU A 205 -25.79 -25.98 12.56
CA GLU A 205 -26.21 -26.70 13.77
C GLU A 205 -27.74 -26.76 13.89
N ARG A 206 -28.43 -25.63 13.67
CA ARG A 206 -29.89 -25.56 13.65
C ARG A 206 -30.51 -26.41 12.55
N GLN A 207 -29.94 -26.40 11.34
CA GLN A 207 -30.40 -27.24 10.23
C GLN A 207 -30.25 -28.73 10.57
N ASN A 208 -29.13 -29.13 11.17
CA ASN A 208 -28.90 -30.50 11.60
C ASN A 208 -29.86 -30.93 12.71
N GLN A 209 -30.17 -30.05 13.66
CA GLN A 209 -31.17 -30.31 14.70
C GLN A 209 -32.58 -30.49 14.12
N LEU A 210 -32.98 -29.63 13.17
CA LEU A 210 -34.28 -29.75 12.50
C LEU A 210 -34.38 -31.00 11.63
N GLN A 211 -33.30 -31.40 10.95
CA GLN A 211 -33.25 -32.65 10.20
C GLN A 211 -33.38 -33.87 11.10
N ARG A 212 -32.76 -33.88 12.29
CA ARG A 212 -32.89 -34.96 13.28
C ARG A 212 -34.32 -35.06 13.82
N ILE A 213 -34.94 -33.94 14.17
CA ILE A 213 -36.33 -33.91 14.62
C ILE A 213 -37.27 -34.40 13.50
N GLY A 214 -37.01 -34.00 12.25
CA GLY A 214 -37.78 -34.46 11.09
C GLY A 214 -37.60 -35.94 10.76
N SER A 215 -36.42 -36.52 11.01
CA SER A 215 -36.18 -37.96 10.85
C SER A 215 -36.77 -38.81 11.96
N ASP A 216 -36.92 -38.27 13.18
CA ASP A 216 -37.55 -38.97 14.32
C ASP A 216 -39.09 -38.97 14.24
N LEU A 217 -39.68 -38.23 13.28
CA LEU A 217 -41.13 -38.11 13.04
C LEU A 217 -41.65 -39.02 11.91
N ILE A 218 -40.77 -39.77 11.22
CA ILE A 218 -41.10 -40.75 10.16
C ILE A 218 -40.82 -42.15 10.68
#